data_AF-A0A2V9JE01-F1
#
_entry.id   AF-A0A2V9JE01-F1
#
_cell.length_a   1.000
_cell.length_b   1.000
_cell.length_c   1.000
_cell.angle_alpha   90.00
_cell.angle_beta   90.00
_cell.angle_gamma   90.00
#
_symmetry.space_group_name_H-M   'P 1'
#
loop_
_entity.id
_entity.type
_entity.pdbx_description
1 polymer ?
#
loop_
_entity_poly.entity_id
_entity_poly.type
_entity_poly.pdbx_seq_one_letter_code
_entity_poly.pdbx_strand_id
1 'polypeptide(L)'
;MLTSLVELLGRFVITVVSQAGYPGIVLLMGIESACIPLPSEIIMPFSGYLVYTGRFKLAWVALAGAVGCNVGSLVAYYVGALGGRPLAEKYGRYVLVTRHDLELADRWFAR
;
A
#
# COMPACT_ATOMS: atom_id res chain seq x y z
N MET A 1 -12.48 -17.58 10.42
CA MET A 1 -12.58 -16.78 9.19
C MET A 1 -11.49 -15.72 9.13
N LEU A 2 -11.37 -14.82 10.11
CA LEU A 2 -10.29 -13.80 10.14
C LEU A 2 -8.87 -14.42 10.17
N THR A 3 -8.65 -15.41 11.02
CA THR A 3 -7.37 -16.15 11.11
C THR A 3 -6.97 -16.78 9.78
N SER A 4 -7.90 -17.42 9.10
CA SER A 4 -7.67 -18.03 7.78
C SER A 4 -7.29 -17.02 6.71
N LEU A 5 -7.88 -15.80 6.76
CA LEU A 5 -7.53 -14.72 5.84
C LEU A 5 -6.11 -14.21 6.09
N VAL A 6 -5.75 -13.98 7.36
CA VAL A 6 -4.41 -13.54 7.74
C VAL A 6 -3.37 -14.59 7.37
N GLU A 7 -3.64 -15.87 7.58
CA GLU A 7 -2.76 -16.97 7.17
C GLU A 7 -2.57 -17.02 5.65
N LEU A 8 -3.65 -16.84 4.87
CA LEU A 8 -3.58 -16.81 3.41
C LEU A 8 -2.71 -15.64 2.93
N LEU A 9 -2.97 -14.43 3.43
CA LEU A 9 -2.21 -13.24 3.09
C LEU A 9 -0.74 -13.35 3.52
N GLY A 10 -0.48 -13.87 4.71
CA GLY A 10 0.86 -14.11 5.21
C GLY A 10 1.64 -15.11 4.36
N ARG A 11 1.03 -16.24 3.99
CA ARG A 11 1.64 -17.22 3.08
C ARG A 11 1.93 -16.62 1.70
N PHE A 12 1.01 -15.82 1.18
CA PHE A 12 1.19 -15.12 -0.09
C PHE A 12 2.40 -14.18 -0.04
N VAL A 13 2.45 -13.29 0.95
CA VAL A 13 3.57 -12.36 1.18
C VAL A 13 4.90 -13.11 1.30
N ILE A 14 4.95 -14.14 2.16
CA ILE A 14 6.17 -14.94 2.38
C ILE A 14 6.63 -15.59 1.08
N THR A 15 5.72 -16.15 0.30
CA THR A 15 6.04 -16.80 -0.98
C THR A 15 6.60 -15.78 -1.97
N VAL A 16 5.95 -14.63 -2.12
CA VAL A 16 6.39 -13.57 -3.03
C VAL A 16 7.76 -13.03 -2.63
N VAL A 17 7.98 -12.69 -1.35
CA VAL A 17 9.28 -12.18 -0.89
C VAL A 17 10.38 -13.24 -1.01
N SER A 18 10.06 -14.51 -0.74
CA SER A 18 11.03 -15.61 -0.84
C SER A 18 11.46 -15.91 -2.28
N GLN A 19 10.55 -15.75 -3.26
CA GLN A 19 10.84 -16.00 -4.67
C GLN A 19 11.40 -14.78 -5.39
N ALA A 20 10.81 -13.60 -5.16
CA ALA A 20 11.13 -12.38 -5.89
C ALA A 20 12.17 -11.51 -5.18
N GLY A 21 12.50 -11.77 -3.92
CA GLY A 21 13.53 -11.01 -3.19
C GLY A 21 13.16 -9.55 -2.94
N TYR A 22 14.14 -8.65 -3.07
CA TYR A 22 13.92 -7.20 -2.93
C TYR A 22 12.86 -6.64 -3.89
N PRO A 23 12.80 -7.01 -5.19
CA PRO A 23 11.67 -6.67 -6.05
C PRO A 23 10.30 -7.04 -5.49
N GLY A 24 10.20 -8.19 -4.82
CA GLY A 24 8.97 -8.62 -4.16
C GLY A 24 8.55 -7.65 -3.04
N ILE A 25 9.51 -7.16 -2.27
CA ILE A 25 9.26 -6.14 -1.23
C ILE A 25 8.77 -4.84 -1.87
N VAL A 26 9.43 -4.35 -2.92
CA VAL A 26 9.01 -3.12 -3.64
C VAL A 26 7.57 -3.24 -4.12
N LEU A 27 7.24 -4.37 -4.76
CA LEU A 27 5.92 -4.61 -5.32
C LEU A 27 4.85 -4.69 -4.24
N LEU A 28 5.07 -5.46 -3.16
CA LEU A 28 4.10 -5.62 -2.09
C LEU A 28 3.87 -4.31 -1.32
N MET A 29 4.94 -3.58 -1.01
CA MET A 29 4.85 -2.26 -0.36
C MET A 29 4.19 -1.22 -1.27
N GLY A 30 4.41 -1.29 -2.58
CA GLY A 30 3.74 -0.42 -3.55
C GLY A 30 2.25 -0.71 -3.68
N ILE A 31 1.86 -1.98 -3.69
CA ILE A 31 0.43 -2.38 -3.71
C ILE A 31 -0.26 -1.92 -2.42
N GLU A 32 0.36 -2.15 -1.27
CA GLU A 32 -0.15 -1.70 0.03
C GLU A 32 -0.36 -0.18 0.05
N SER A 33 0.66 0.57 -0.37
CA SER A 33 0.60 2.02 -0.44
C SER A 33 -0.35 2.57 -1.52
N ALA A 34 -0.78 1.76 -2.49
CA ALA A 34 -1.81 2.10 -3.46
C ALA A 34 -3.25 1.87 -2.93
N CYS A 35 -3.43 1.89 -1.61
CA CYS A 35 -4.69 1.68 -0.88
C CYS A 35 -5.29 0.28 -1.01
N ILE A 36 -4.49 -0.73 -1.39
CA ILE A 36 -4.94 -2.12 -1.38
C ILE A 36 -4.59 -2.73 -0.01
N PRO A 37 -5.55 -3.34 0.72
CA PRO A 37 -5.32 -3.82 2.07
C PRO A 37 -4.38 -5.03 2.07
N LEU A 38 -3.08 -4.78 2.25
CA LEU A 38 -2.04 -5.77 2.47
C LEU A 38 -1.39 -5.54 3.84
N PRO A 39 -1.11 -6.60 4.62
CA PRO A 39 -0.52 -6.45 5.96
C PRO A 39 0.98 -6.13 5.87
N SER A 40 1.33 -4.85 5.97
CA SER A 40 2.73 -4.39 6.02
C SER A 40 3.46 -4.89 7.28
N GLU A 41 2.71 -5.21 8.33
CA GLU A 41 3.16 -5.86 9.56
C GLU A 41 3.69 -7.27 9.33
N ILE A 42 3.43 -7.89 8.18
CA ILE A 42 4.03 -9.18 7.81
C ILE A 42 5.23 -8.94 6.87
N ILE A 43 5.08 -8.06 5.88
CA ILE A 43 6.09 -7.83 4.84
C ILE A 43 7.43 -7.38 5.45
N MET A 44 7.40 -6.33 6.28
CA MET A 44 8.63 -5.73 6.81
C MET A 44 9.30 -6.58 7.90
N PRO A 45 8.57 -7.15 8.89
CA PRO A 45 9.19 -8.04 9.87
C PRO A 45 9.76 -9.32 9.25
N PHE A 46 9.09 -9.93 8.25
CA PHE A 46 9.64 -11.07 7.54
C PHE A 46 10.91 -10.69 6.76
N SER A 47 10.90 -9.53 6.10
CA SER A 47 12.10 -9.01 5.43
C SER A 47 13.25 -8.74 6.41
N GLY A 48 12.95 -8.26 7.62
CA GLY A 48 13.91 -8.11 8.72
C GLY A 48 14.47 -9.45 9.21
N TYR A 49 13.63 -10.49 9.30
CA TYR A 49 14.09 -11.86 9.58
C TYR A 49 15.05 -12.38 8.49
N LEU A 50 14.79 -12.07 7.22
CA LEU A 50 15.71 -12.41 6.12
C LEU A 50 17.04 -11.65 6.19
N VAL A 51 17.05 -10.44 6.76
CA VAL A 51 18.29 -9.72 7.09
C VAL A 51 19.05 -10.42 8.22
N TYR A 52 18.35 -10.80 9.29
CA TYR A 52 18.95 -11.51 10.43
C TYR A 52 19.58 -12.85 10.02
N THR A 53 18.93 -13.59 9.13
CA THR A 53 19.45 -14.87 8.60
C THR A 53 20.56 -14.70 7.55
N GLY A 54 20.99 -13.46 7.27
CA GLY A 54 22.06 -13.14 6.32
C GLY A 54 21.68 -13.26 4.85
N ARG A 55 20.40 -13.52 4.54
CA ARG A 55 19.91 -13.60 3.15
C ARG A 55 19.77 -12.24 2.51
N PHE A 56 19.32 -11.23 3.27
CA PHE A 56 19.22 -9.84 2.82
C PHE A 56 20.13 -8.89 3.59
N LYS A 57 20.34 -7.69 3.05
CA LYS A 57 21.02 -6.59 3.74
C LYS A 57 20.00 -5.54 4.16
N LEU A 58 20.14 -5.04 5.38
CA LEU A 58 19.22 -4.06 5.97
C LEU A 58 19.00 -2.83 5.08
N ALA A 59 20.09 -2.25 4.56
CA ALA A 59 20.03 -1.06 3.71
C ALA A 59 19.20 -1.29 2.44
N TRP A 60 19.32 -2.46 1.81
CA TRP A 60 18.56 -2.80 0.60
C TRP A 60 17.10 -3.09 0.90
N VAL A 61 16.78 -3.71 2.04
CA VAL A 61 15.38 -3.87 2.49
C VAL A 61 14.74 -2.51 2.77
N ALA A 62 15.44 -1.63 3.48
CA ALA A 62 14.94 -0.28 3.78
C ALA A 62 14.72 0.53 2.50
N LEU A 63 15.67 0.49 1.55
CA LEU A 63 15.53 1.12 0.24
C LEU A 63 14.36 0.52 -0.56
N ALA A 64 14.24 -0.80 -0.62
CA ALA A 64 13.15 -1.47 -1.33
C ALA A 64 11.78 -1.08 -0.76
N GLY A 65 11.64 -1.06 0.57
CA GLY A 65 10.42 -0.61 1.23
C GLY A 65 10.10 0.85 0.92
N ALA A 66 11.08 1.74 1.08
CA ALA A 66 10.91 3.16 0.78
C ALA A 66 10.52 3.41 -0.68
N VAL A 67 11.19 2.77 -1.64
CA VAL A 67 10.86 2.87 -3.06
C VAL A 67 9.46 2.35 -3.34
N GLY A 68 9.09 1.19 -2.78
CA GLY A 68 7.75 0.63 -2.93
C GLY A 68 6.68 1.59 -2.45
N CYS A 69 6.79 2.11 -1.22
CA CYS A 69 5.83 3.08 -0.67
C CYS A 69 5.74 4.35 -1.52
N ASN A 70 6.86 4.91 -1.95
CA ASN A 70 6.85 6.12 -2.77
C ASN A 70 6.16 5.88 -4.12
N VAL A 71 6.45 4.76 -4.78
CA VAL A 71 5.80 4.41 -6.06
C VAL A 71 4.30 4.19 -5.87
N GLY A 72 3.88 3.43 -4.85
CA GLY A 72 2.47 3.22 -4.55
C GLY A 72 1.73 4.52 -4.24
N SER A 73 2.34 5.38 -3.41
CA SER A 73 1.79 6.69 -3.06
C SER A 73 1.70 7.62 -4.27
N LEU A 74 2.69 7.60 -5.17
CA LEU A 74 2.64 8.38 -6.42
C LEU A 74 1.48 7.92 -7.31
N VAL A 75 1.26 6.62 -7.43
CA VAL A 75 0.11 6.08 -8.19
C VAL A 75 -1.20 6.57 -7.56
N ALA A 76 -1.36 6.45 -6.25
CA ALA A 76 -2.54 6.94 -5.55
C ALA A 76 -2.73 8.46 -5.73
N TYR A 77 -1.64 9.23 -5.66
CA TYR A 77 -1.65 10.68 -5.88
C TYR A 77 -2.12 11.03 -7.30
N TYR A 78 -1.56 10.42 -8.34
CA TYR A 78 -1.97 10.70 -9.71
C TYR A 78 -3.40 10.28 -10.00
N VAL A 79 -3.86 9.16 -9.42
CA VAL A 79 -5.26 8.75 -9.51
C VAL A 79 -6.17 9.80 -8.86
N GLY A 80 -5.80 10.34 -7.71
CA GLY A 80 -6.53 11.42 -7.05
C GLY A 80 -6.50 12.74 -7.84
N ALA A 81 -5.32 13.13 -8.32
CA ALA A 81 -5.09 14.38 -9.02
C ALA A 81 -5.78 14.43 -10.40
N LEU A 82 -5.70 13.34 -11.17
CA LEU A 82 -6.32 13.23 -12.50
C LEU A 82 -7.81 12.89 -12.41
N GLY A 83 -8.21 12.09 -11.41
CA GLY A 83 -9.60 11.69 -11.20
C GLY A 83 -10.46 12.84 -10.67
N GLY A 84 -9.91 13.69 -9.81
CA GLY A 84 -10.56 14.88 -9.28
C GLY A 84 -11.98 14.64 -8.74
N ARG A 85 -12.82 15.68 -8.85
CA ARG A 85 -14.23 15.64 -8.42
C ARG A 85 -15.10 14.59 -9.13
N PRO A 86 -15.02 14.36 -10.46
CA PRO A 86 -15.89 13.36 -11.10
C PRO A 86 -15.57 11.92 -10.66
N LEU A 87 -14.31 11.59 -10.35
CA LEU A 87 -13.96 10.29 -9.77
C LEU A 87 -14.49 10.16 -8.34
N ALA A 88 -14.34 11.21 -7.53
CA ALA A 88 -14.86 11.25 -6.17
C ALA A 88 -16.40 11.19 -6.12
N GLU A 89 -17.12 11.82 -7.03
CA GLU A 89 -18.59 11.72 -7.09
C GLU A 89 -19.06 10.35 -7.61
N LYS A 90 -18.29 9.71 -8.50
CA LYS A 90 -18.63 8.39 -9.07
C LYS A 90 -18.29 7.24 -8.11
N TYR A 91 -17.15 7.29 -7.44
CA TYR A 91 -16.65 6.23 -6.58
C TYR A 91 -16.70 6.55 -5.08
N GLY A 92 -17.02 7.79 -4.69
CA GLY A 92 -17.07 8.23 -3.29
C GLY A 92 -17.98 7.38 -2.43
N ARG A 93 -19.10 6.88 -2.98
CA ARG A 93 -20.00 5.95 -2.28
C ARG A 93 -19.30 4.66 -1.81
N TYR A 94 -18.29 4.18 -2.52
CA TYR A 94 -17.52 2.98 -2.15
C TYR A 94 -16.46 3.26 -1.08
N VAL A 95 -16.04 4.52 -0.93
CA VAL A 95 -15.05 4.98 0.06
C VAL A 95 -15.74 5.76 1.19
N LEU A 96 -17.06 5.63 1.33
CA LEU A 96 -17.89 6.33 2.33
C LEU A 96 -17.82 7.87 2.26
N VAL A 97 -17.51 8.43 1.09
CA VAL A 97 -17.51 9.88 0.83
C VAL A 97 -18.85 10.29 0.21
N THR A 98 -19.54 11.24 0.85
CA THR A 98 -20.83 11.76 0.40
C THR A 98 -20.64 13.07 -0.37
N ARG A 99 -21.62 13.45 -1.21
CA ARG A 99 -21.63 14.77 -1.88
C ARG A 99 -21.53 15.94 -0.89
N HIS A 100 -22.16 15.81 0.28
CA HIS A 100 -22.08 16.82 1.33
C HIS A 100 -20.64 17.02 1.83
N ASP A 101 -19.86 15.94 1.95
CA ASP A 101 -18.47 16.00 2.39
C ASP A 101 -17.58 16.70 1.35
N LEU A 102 -17.85 16.46 0.07
CA LEU A 102 -17.18 17.16 -1.04
C LEU A 102 -17.50 18.66 -1.03
N GLU A 103 -18.76 19.04 -0.83
CA GLU A 103 -19.18 20.45 -0.72
C GLU A 103 -18.60 21.13 0.53
N LEU A 104 -18.40 20.39 1.62
CA LEU A 104 -17.75 20.90 2.83
C LEU A 104 -16.27 21.16 2.57
N ALA A 105 -15.59 20.24 1.88
CA ALA A 105 -14.20 20.40 1.46
C ALA A 105 -14.03 21.60 0.51
N ASP A 106 -14.90 21.75 -0.51
CA ASP A 106 -14.87 22.89 -1.43
C ASP A 106 -14.95 24.23 -0.68
N ARG A 107 -15.88 24.34 0.28
CA ARG A 107 -16.06 25.56 1.10
C ARG A 107 -14.85 25.85 1.99
N TRP A 108 -14.15 24.81 2.43
CA TRP A 108 -12.94 24.95 3.25
C TRP A 108 -11.75 25.43 2.41
N PHE A 109 -11.56 24.91 1.19
CA PHE A 109 -10.49 25.33 0.29
C PHE A 109 -10.76 26.67 -0.41
N ALA A 110 -12.02 27.11 -0.49
CA ALA A 110 -12.39 28.42 -1.04
C ALA A 110 -12.13 29.60 -0.08
N ARG A 111 -11.59 29.35 1.12
CA ARG A 111 -11.30 30.33 2.16
C ARG A 111 -9.81 30.51 2.36
#